data_AF-A0A163ZH14-F1
#
_entry.id   AF-A0A163ZH14-F1
#
_cell.length_a   1.000
_cell.length_b   1.000
_cell.length_c   1.000
_cell.angle_alpha   90.00
_cell.angle_beta   90.00
_cell.angle_gamma   90.00
#
_symmetry.space_group_name_H-M   'P 1'
#
loop_
_entity.id
_entity.type
_entity.pdbx_description
1 polymer ?
#
loop_
_entity_poly.entity_id
_entity_poly.type
_entity_poly.pdbx_seq_one_letter_code
_entity_poly.pdbx_strand_id
1 'polypeptide(L)'
;MTKHRPDFELNRPGALIAALPAILGFVPEKSLVLVSVADGELGSVMRVDLSEDLGHRVEQVAEVAAAADPEAAIAVIVDAEGAQCPGCSDEYRRVCDALTEALAQRDIVLWAAHVVDRIAVGGRWHCVDGCGSGGVIDDPVASPLAVAAVLGGRRLYPRRADLEAVVAADDRARTDTLAAVVKREAAEREIAQRADPLGCSRRDVEKAMAAAERGADGQPLSDVELAQLGCALTDVRVRDTLYALAVGENSGPAESLWAVLARALPEPWRVEALVLLAFSAYARGDGPLAGLSLEAALRCSPSHRMAGMLDTALQSGLRPEHIRELATTGYRLARQLGVRLPPRRVFGPFGQSGRWAG
;
A
#
# COMPACT_ATOMS: atom_id res chain seq x y z
N MET A 1 -29.83 -7.25 15.52
CA MET A 1 -29.60 -6.05 14.68
C MET A 1 -29.08 -4.93 15.55
N THR A 2 -27.77 -4.88 15.74
CA THR A 2 -27.07 -3.79 16.42
C THR A 2 -26.51 -2.90 15.30
N LYS A 3 -27.08 -1.72 15.10
CA LYS A 3 -26.53 -0.71 14.19
C LYS A 3 -25.21 -0.25 14.79
N HIS A 4 -24.09 -0.67 14.20
CA HIS A 4 -22.80 -0.05 14.47
C HIS A 4 -22.91 1.41 14.00
N ARG A 5 -22.91 2.35 14.92
CA ARG A 5 -22.57 3.75 14.61
C ARG A 5 -21.07 3.79 14.35
N PRO A 6 -20.58 4.45 13.30
CA PRO A 6 -19.16 4.76 13.19
C PRO A 6 -18.80 5.73 14.32
N ASP A 7 -17.84 5.38 15.17
CA ASP A 7 -17.33 6.19 16.31
C ASP A 7 -16.48 7.40 15.84
N PHE A 8 -16.75 7.92 14.65
CA PHE A 8 -15.99 8.99 14.03
C PHE A 8 -16.87 10.23 13.88
N GLU A 9 -16.98 11.00 14.95
CA GLU A 9 -17.66 12.29 14.91
C GLU A 9 -16.75 13.33 14.26
N LEU A 10 -17.17 13.87 13.10
CA LEU A 10 -16.52 14.98 12.38
C LEU A 10 -16.20 16.21 13.27
N ASN A 11 -16.84 16.30 14.44
CA ASN A 11 -16.64 17.35 15.44
C ASN A 11 -15.43 17.12 16.36
N ARG A 12 -14.58 16.11 16.10
CA ARG A 12 -13.38 15.82 16.91
C ARG A 12 -12.10 15.80 16.05
N PRO A 13 -11.56 16.99 15.67
CA PRO A 13 -10.37 17.07 14.82
C PRO A 13 -9.16 16.29 15.36
N GLY A 14 -8.94 16.29 16.68
CA GLY A 14 -7.85 15.53 17.30
C GLY A 14 -7.93 14.02 17.05
N ALA A 15 -9.13 13.44 17.02
CA ALA A 15 -9.35 12.02 16.72
C ALA A 15 -9.15 11.72 15.22
N LEU A 16 -9.65 12.62 14.35
CA LEU A 16 -9.43 12.54 12.90
C LEU A 16 -7.95 12.54 12.54
N ILE A 17 -7.22 13.53 13.04
CA ILE A 17 -5.80 13.68 12.78
C ILE A 17 -5.02 12.46 13.31
N ALA A 18 -5.39 11.94 14.49
CA ALA A 18 -4.78 10.74 15.07
C ALA A 18 -4.99 9.47 14.24
N ALA A 19 -6.07 9.40 13.44
CA ALA A 19 -6.35 8.24 12.61
C ALA A 19 -5.66 8.26 11.24
N LEU A 20 -5.17 9.41 10.78
CA LEU A 20 -4.51 9.55 9.47
C LEU A 20 -3.36 8.56 9.24
N PRO A 21 -2.47 8.28 10.23
CA PRO A 21 -1.40 7.31 10.03
C PRO A 21 -1.91 5.90 9.72
N ALA A 22 -3.04 5.49 10.29
CA ALA A 22 -3.62 4.19 10.03
C ALA A 22 -4.20 4.06 8.62
N ILE A 23 -4.68 5.17 8.05
CA ILE A 23 -5.19 5.22 6.68
C ILE A 23 -4.02 5.23 5.70
N LEU A 24 -3.06 6.14 5.89
CA LEU A 24 -1.89 6.33 5.02
C LEU A 24 -0.85 5.21 5.15
N GLY A 25 -0.88 4.42 6.24
CA GLY A 25 0.11 3.40 6.55
C GLY A 25 1.40 3.94 7.17
N PHE A 26 1.55 5.26 7.26
CA PHE A 26 2.69 5.93 7.89
C PHE A 26 2.28 7.26 8.49
N VAL A 27 3.10 7.82 9.39
CA VAL A 27 2.86 9.17 9.92
C VAL A 27 3.26 10.21 8.86
N PRO A 28 2.33 11.03 8.33
CA PRO A 28 2.68 12.05 7.35
C PRO A 28 3.52 13.16 8.00
N GLU A 29 4.57 13.60 7.29
CA GLU A 29 5.42 14.73 7.64
C GLU A 29 5.50 15.67 6.43
N LYS A 30 5.59 16.99 6.65
CA LYS A 30 5.63 18.02 5.59
C LYS A 30 4.58 17.76 4.49
N SER A 31 3.32 17.63 4.89
CA SER A 31 2.23 17.16 4.02
C SER A 31 0.96 18.00 4.14
N LEU A 32 0.24 18.20 3.03
CA LEU A 32 -1.18 18.50 3.01
C LEU A 32 -1.96 17.19 2.85
N VAL A 33 -2.82 16.88 3.81
CA VAL A 33 -3.73 15.73 3.75
C VAL A 33 -5.14 16.24 3.57
N LEU A 34 -5.82 15.76 2.54
CA LEU A 34 -7.23 16.07 2.27
C LEU A 34 -8.06 14.83 2.59
N VAL A 35 -9.04 14.98 3.46
CA VAL A 35 -10.00 13.93 3.82
C VAL A 35 -11.34 14.33 3.24
N SER A 36 -11.86 13.55 2.28
CA SER A 36 -13.19 13.79 1.76
C SER A 36 -14.26 13.30 2.74
N VAL A 37 -15.44 13.88 2.64
CA VAL A 37 -16.62 13.51 3.40
C VAL A 37 -17.78 13.37 2.44
N ALA A 38 -18.56 12.30 2.61
CA ALA A 38 -19.77 12.03 1.85
C ALA A 38 -20.78 11.33 2.76
N ASP A 39 -22.05 11.73 2.70
CA ASP A 39 -23.13 11.19 3.53
C ASP A 39 -22.82 11.23 5.04
N GLY A 40 -22.05 12.24 5.48
CA GLY A 40 -21.58 12.35 6.87
C GLY A 40 -20.55 11.31 7.30
N GLU A 41 -19.97 10.54 6.38
CA GLU A 41 -18.89 9.57 6.62
C GLU A 41 -17.59 10.00 5.95
N LEU A 42 -16.45 9.61 6.53
CA LEU A 42 -15.14 9.86 5.91
C LEU A 42 -15.00 9.02 4.63
N GLY A 43 -14.65 9.69 3.54
CA GLY A 43 -14.38 9.10 2.24
C GLY A 43 -12.89 8.82 2.02
N SER A 44 -12.42 9.14 0.80
CA SER A 44 -11.03 9.04 0.40
C SER A 44 -10.12 9.99 1.19
N VAL A 45 -8.87 9.54 1.43
CA VAL A 45 -7.81 10.35 2.01
C VAL A 45 -6.69 10.50 0.99
N MET A 46 -6.42 11.74 0.61
CA MET A 46 -5.34 12.12 -0.29
C MET A 46 -4.22 12.79 0.49
N ARG A 47 -2.97 12.50 0.15
CA ARG A 47 -1.79 13.17 0.70
C ARG A 47 -0.97 13.78 -0.43
N VAL A 48 -0.57 15.04 -0.23
CA VAL A 48 0.33 15.77 -1.11
C VAL A 48 1.49 16.30 -0.26
N ASP A 49 2.72 16.21 -0.77
CA ASP A 49 3.87 16.80 -0.08
C ASP A 49 3.75 18.34 -0.08
N LEU A 50 4.14 18.98 1.03
CA LEU A 50 4.28 20.43 1.07
C LEU A 50 5.54 20.81 0.29
N SER A 51 5.38 21.74 -0.64
CA SER A 51 6.44 22.30 -1.46
C SER A 51 6.09 23.73 -1.81
N GLU A 52 7.07 24.55 -2.19
CA GLU A 52 6.83 25.93 -2.65
C GLU A 52 5.83 25.99 -3.83
N ASP A 53 5.80 24.95 -4.67
CA ASP A 53 4.89 24.84 -5.81
C ASP A 53 3.46 24.40 -5.45
N LEU A 54 3.16 24.10 -4.19
CA LEU A 54 1.85 23.54 -3.82
C LEU A 54 0.70 24.48 -4.19
N GLY A 55 0.89 25.79 -4.05
CA GLY A 55 -0.09 26.79 -4.48
C GLY A 55 -0.47 26.68 -5.96
N HIS A 56 0.49 26.33 -6.83
CA HIS A 56 0.24 26.13 -8.27
C HIS A 56 -0.44 24.80 -8.59
N ARG A 57 -0.40 23.83 -7.67
CA ARG A 57 -0.95 22.49 -7.86
C ARG A 57 -2.34 22.32 -7.24
N VAL A 58 -2.87 23.33 -6.57
CA VAL A 58 -4.16 23.29 -5.88
C VAL A 58 -5.30 22.82 -6.80
N GLU A 59 -5.37 23.32 -8.03
CA GLU A 59 -6.40 22.89 -9.01
C GLU A 59 -6.33 21.40 -9.32
N GLN A 60 -5.12 20.85 -9.48
CA GLN A 60 -4.92 19.43 -9.69
C GLN A 60 -5.32 18.62 -8.45
N VAL A 61 -5.03 19.11 -7.24
CA VAL A 61 -5.45 18.47 -5.99
C VAL A 61 -6.97 18.44 -5.89
N ALA A 62 -7.65 19.55 -6.21
CA ALA A 62 -9.11 19.63 -6.22
C ALA A 62 -9.75 18.71 -7.28
N GLU A 63 -9.15 18.61 -8.47
CA GLU A 63 -9.60 17.69 -9.52
C GLU A 63 -9.56 16.23 -9.06
N VAL A 64 -8.46 15.80 -8.44
CA VAL A 64 -8.35 14.43 -7.91
C VAL A 64 -9.31 14.20 -6.75
N ALA A 65 -9.48 15.18 -5.86
CA ALA A 65 -10.43 15.09 -4.75
C ALA A 65 -11.88 14.91 -5.23
N ALA A 66 -12.24 15.52 -6.36
CA ALA A 66 -13.57 15.45 -6.95
C ALA A 66 -13.89 14.12 -7.64
N ALA A 67 -12.90 13.23 -7.85
CA ALA A 67 -13.13 11.96 -8.54
C ALA A 67 -14.18 11.06 -7.86
N ALA A 68 -14.36 11.21 -6.54
CA ALA A 68 -15.34 10.48 -5.76
C ALA A 68 -16.65 11.27 -5.50
N ASP A 69 -16.80 12.46 -6.08
CA ASP A 69 -17.94 13.37 -5.92
C ASP A 69 -18.34 13.62 -4.44
N PRO A 70 -17.39 14.01 -3.56
CA PRO A 70 -17.71 14.22 -2.15
C PRO A 70 -18.48 15.51 -1.91
N GLU A 71 -19.31 15.57 -0.86
CA GLU A 71 -20.01 16.81 -0.49
C GLU A 71 -19.07 17.83 0.17
N ALA A 72 -18.01 17.34 0.83
CA ALA A 72 -17.08 18.18 1.56
C ALA A 72 -15.68 17.58 1.70
N ALA A 73 -14.75 18.40 2.17
CA ALA A 73 -13.40 18.00 2.52
C ALA A 73 -12.92 18.67 3.81
N ILE A 74 -11.94 18.03 4.47
CA ILE A 74 -11.17 18.56 5.58
C ILE A 74 -9.69 18.55 5.18
N ALA A 75 -9.02 19.69 5.30
CA ALA A 75 -7.59 19.82 5.05
C ALA A 75 -6.79 19.73 6.36
N VAL A 76 -5.70 18.97 6.36
CA VAL A 76 -4.77 18.83 7.47
C VAL A 76 -3.34 19.05 6.96
N ILE A 77 -2.75 20.18 7.32
CA ILE A 77 -1.37 20.54 7.04
C ILE A 77 -0.50 20.04 8.20
N VAL A 78 0.41 19.13 7.92
CA VAL A 78 1.34 18.57 8.90
C VAL A 78 2.73 19.14 8.65
N ASP A 79 3.15 20.06 9.50
CA ASP A 79 4.48 20.67 9.47
C ASP A 79 4.94 21.05 10.89
N ALA A 80 5.89 20.30 11.42
CA ALA A 80 6.47 20.54 12.75
C ALA A 80 7.13 21.91 12.90
N GLU A 81 7.79 22.41 11.86
CA GLU A 81 8.50 23.68 11.89
C GLU A 81 7.53 24.83 11.56
N GLY A 82 6.68 24.62 10.56
CA GLY A 82 5.74 25.63 10.09
C GLY A 82 4.58 25.88 11.05
N ALA A 83 4.16 24.89 11.85
CA ALA A 83 3.04 25.03 12.78
C ALA A 83 3.23 26.12 13.85
N GLN A 84 4.47 26.53 14.13
CA GLN A 84 4.79 27.59 15.09
C GLN A 84 5.38 28.83 14.43
N CYS A 85 5.44 28.87 13.10
CA CYS A 85 6.05 29.95 12.33
C CYS A 85 4.95 30.89 11.79
N PRO A 86 4.90 32.17 12.21
CA PRO A 86 3.89 33.12 11.74
C PRO A 86 3.88 33.31 10.22
N GLY A 87 5.07 33.33 9.59
CA GLY A 87 5.18 33.46 8.13
C GLY A 87 4.60 32.26 7.38
N CYS A 88 4.80 31.04 7.91
CA CYS A 88 4.20 29.83 7.36
C CYS A 88 2.69 29.81 7.55
N SER A 89 2.16 30.32 8.67
CA SER A 89 0.71 30.44 8.87
C SER A 89 0.02 31.23 7.75
N ASP A 90 0.62 32.33 7.28
CA ASP A 90 0.08 33.13 6.19
C ASP A 90 0.18 32.43 4.83
N GLU A 91 1.20 31.61 4.61
CA GLU A 91 1.33 30.75 3.44
C GLU A 91 0.25 29.65 3.44
N TYR A 92 0.05 28.97 4.57
CA TYR A 92 -0.99 27.96 4.73
C TYR A 92 -2.39 28.52 4.51
N ARG A 93 -2.66 29.73 5.00
CA ARG A 93 -3.93 30.42 4.74
C ARG A 93 -4.15 30.63 3.25
N ARG A 94 -3.15 31.15 2.53
CA ARG A 94 -3.24 31.34 1.07
C ARG A 94 -3.47 30.04 0.30
N VAL A 95 -2.79 28.96 0.69
CA VAL A 95 -2.99 27.63 0.08
C VAL A 95 -4.41 27.13 0.36
N CYS A 96 -4.92 27.27 1.60
CA CYS A 96 -6.27 26.86 1.95
C CYS A 96 -7.36 27.72 1.30
N ASP A 97 -7.13 29.02 1.13
CA ASP A 97 -8.06 29.92 0.43
C ASP A 97 -8.17 29.51 -1.05
N ALA A 98 -7.04 29.32 -1.73
CA ALA A 98 -7.01 28.82 -3.10
C ALA A 98 -7.67 27.44 -3.22
N LEU A 99 -7.43 26.54 -2.25
CA LEU A 99 -8.04 25.21 -2.21
C LEU A 99 -9.54 25.28 -2.02
N THR A 100 -10.02 26.20 -1.17
CA THR A 100 -11.44 26.45 -0.97
C THR A 100 -12.10 26.89 -2.28
N GLU A 101 -11.49 27.83 -3.01
CA GLU A 101 -11.99 28.29 -4.30
C GLU A 101 -12.02 27.16 -5.34
N ALA A 102 -10.95 26.38 -5.45
CA ALA A 102 -10.85 25.28 -6.43
C ALA A 102 -11.84 24.14 -6.12
N LEU A 103 -12.05 23.81 -4.84
CA LEU A 103 -13.04 22.83 -4.42
C LEU A 103 -14.47 23.33 -4.64
N ALA A 104 -14.74 24.61 -4.36
CA ALA A 104 -16.06 25.21 -4.55
C ALA A 104 -16.50 25.23 -6.01
N GLN A 105 -15.57 25.38 -6.97
CA GLN A 105 -15.86 25.24 -8.40
C GLN A 105 -16.36 23.85 -8.81
N ARG A 106 -16.21 22.86 -7.91
CA ARG A 106 -16.57 21.45 -8.10
C ARG A 106 -17.67 21.02 -7.12
N ASP A 107 -18.38 21.99 -6.51
CA ASP A 107 -19.43 21.77 -5.53
C ASP A 107 -18.99 21.07 -4.23
N ILE A 108 -17.69 21.12 -3.90
CA ILE A 108 -17.11 20.54 -2.68
C ILE A 108 -16.85 21.64 -1.66
N VAL A 109 -17.40 21.51 -0.45
CA VAL A 109 -17.17 22.49 0.62
C VAL A 109 -15.94 22.11 1.44
N LEU A 110 -14.96 23.00 1.57
CA LEU A 110 -13.89 22.82 2.57
C LEU A 110 -14.42 23.19 3.96
N TRP A 111 -14.80 22.18 4.77
CA TRP A 111 -15.40 22.41 6.09
C TRP A 111 -14.41 22.90 7.13
N ALA A 112 -13.17 22.43 7.07
CA ALA A 112 -12.16 22.79 8.02
C ALA A 112 -10.75 22.65 7.42
N ALA A 113 -9.85 23.48 7.90
CA ALA A 113 -8.43 23.39 7.62
C ALA A 113 -7.63 23.49 8.93
N HIS A 114 -6.77 22.51 9.18
CA HIS A 114 -6.00 22.40 10.41
C HIS A 114 -4.50 22.39 10.12
N VAL A 115 -3.72 23.08 10.95
CA VAL A 115 -2.26 22.96 11.00
C VAL A 115 -1.88 22.11 12.20
N VAL A 116 -0.97 21.17 11.99
CA VAL A 116 -0.56 20.14 12.94
C VAL A 116 0.96 20.14 13.08
N ASP A 117 1.46 20.18 14.32
CA ASP A 117 2.91 20.14 14.58
C ASP A 117 3.47 18.71 14.43
N ARG A 118 2.85 17.73 15.08
CA ARG A 118 3.24 16.32 15.05
C ARG A 118 2.03 15.45 15.34
N ILE A 119 1.88 14.35 14.62
CA ILE A 119 0.83 13.37 14.89
C ILE A 119 1.37 12.32 15.87
N ALA A 120 1.31 12.65 17.16
CA ALA A 120 1.75 11.81 18.26
C ALA A 120 1.07 12.26 19.57
N VAL A 121 1.20 11.45 20.62
CA VAL A 121 0.75 11.86 21.97
C VAL A 121 1.37 13.20 22.36
N GLY A 122 0.52 14.15 22.76
CA GLY A 122 0.92 15.52 23.11
C GLY A 122 1.17 16.46 21.92
N GLY A 123 1.03 15.98 20.69
CA GLY A 123 0.94 16.81 19.50
C GLY A 123 -0.28 17.73 19.54
N ARG A 124 -0.22 18.82 18.78
CA ARG A 124 -1.20 19.89 18.78
C ARG A 124 -1.67 20.22 17.36
N TRP A 125 -2.92 20.65 17.30
CA TRP A 125 -3.52 21.18 16.08
C TRP A 125 -4.20 22.52 16.36
N HIS A 126 -4.33 23.34 15.34
CA HIS A 126 -5.11 24.59 15.37
C HIS A 126 -5.71 24.88 13.99
N CYS A 127 -6.77 25.68 13.93
CA CYS A 127 -7.36 26.07 12.66
C CYS A 127 -6.48 27.07 11.89
N VAL A 128 -6.39 26.87 10.57
CA VAL A 128 -5.62 27.74 9.65
C VAL A 128 -6.18 29.16 9.61
N ASP A 129 -7.50 29.31 9.70
CA ASP A 129 -8.22 30.58 9.65
C ASP A 129 -7.97 31.50 10.86
N GLY A 130 -7.31 30.98 11.90
CA GLY A 130 -7.01 31.74 13.11
C GLY A 130 -8.24 32.00 13.99
N CYS A 131 -9.33 31.22 13.86
CA CYS A 131 -10.54 31.37 14.68
C CYS A 131 -10.33 31.10 16.19
N GLY A 132 -9.12 30.70 16.59
CA GLY A 132 -8.77 30.39 17.98
C GLY A 132 -9.06 28.94 18.40
N SER A 133 -9.69 28.15 17.53
CA SER A 133 -9.90 26.73 17.78
C SER A 133 -8.61 25.93 17.60
N GLY A 134 -8.37 25.01 18.53
CA GLY A 134 -7.21 24.13 18.51
C GLY A 134 -7.24 23.18 19.71
N GLY A 135 -6.33 22.22 19.73
CA GLY A 135 -6.32 21.21 20.77
C GLY A 135 -5.12 20.30 20.71
N VAL A 136 -5.19 19.25 21.53
CA VAL A 136 -4.25 18.13 21.47
C VAL A 136 -4.76 17.06 20.51
N ILE A 137 -3.85 16.26 19.98
CA ILE A 137 -4.15 15.10 19.15
C ILE A 137 -4.31 13.89 20.07
N ASP A 138 -5.29 13.04 19.77
CA ASP A 138 -5.50 11.79 20.48
C ASP A 138 -4.35 10.81 20.18
N ASP A 139 -4.19 9.74 20.96
CA ASP A 139 -3.12 8.77 20.72
C ASP A 139 -3.34 8.05 19.37
N PRO A 140 -2.45 8.24 18.36
CA PRO A 140 -2.62 7.62 17.04
C PRO A 140 -2.61 6.09 17.09
N VAL A 141 -1.85 5.50 18.01
CA VAL A 141 -1.71 4.04 18.15
C VAL A 141 -2.97 3.44 18.79
N ALA A 142 -3.66 4.20 19.65
CA ALA A 142 -4.92 3.81 20.25
C ALA A 142 -6.14 4.10 19.37
N SER A 143 -5.95 4.74 18.20
CA SER A 143 -7.08 5.04 17.30
C SER A 143 -7.77 3.75 16.83
N PRO A 144 -9.11 3.72 16.71
CA PRO A 144 -9.84 2.53 16.24
C PRO A 144 -9.35 2.03 14.88
N LEU A 145 -8.96 2.95 13.99
CA LEU A 145 -8.42 2.61 12.68
C LEU A 145 -7.01 1.98 12.77
N ALA A 146 -6.15 2.43 13.68
CA ALA A 146 -4.85 1.79 13.90
C ALA A 146 -5.02 0.37 14.43
N VAL A 147 -5.89 0.18 15.41
CA VAL A 147 -6.21 -1.15 15.96
C VAL A 147 -6.76 -2.07 14.86
N ALA A 148 -7.72 -1.60 14.06
CA ALA A 148 -8.28 -2.36 12.95
C ALA A 148 -7.22 -2.71 11.89
N ALA A 149 -6.33 -1.76 11.55
CA ALA A 149 -5.24 -2.00 10.59
C ALA A 149 -4.30 -3.11 11.08
N VAL A 150 -3.86 -3.05 12.34
CA VAL A 150 -2.96 -4.07 12.94
C VAL A 150 -3.65 -5.42 13.04
N LEU A 151 -4.92 -5.49 13.46
CA LEU A 151 -5.70 -6.73 13.48
C LEU A 151 -5.89 -7.32 12.06
N GLY A 152 -5.98 -6.46 11.05
CA GLY A 152 -5.96 -6.83 9.63
C GLY A 152 -4.57 -7.25 9.11
N GLY A 153 -3.54 -7.26 9.95
CA GLY A 153 -2.17 -7.62 9.60
C GLY A 153 -1.40 -6.55 8.84
N ARG A 154 -1.89 -5.30 8.81
CA ARG A 154 -1.15 -4.16 8.25
C ARG A 154 -0.06 -3.70 9.20
N ARG A 155 1.07 -3.29 8.62
CA ARG A 155 2.15 -2.64 9.35
C ARG A 155 1.97 -1.12 9.24
N LEU A 156 2.10 -0.44 10.37
CA LEU A 156 2.13 1.02 10.42
C LEU A 156 3.58 1.46 10.56
N TYR A 157 4.02 2.35 9.69
CA TYR A 157 5.40 2.78 9.59
C TYR A 157 5.58 4.13 10.29
N PRO A 158 6.73 4.38 10.95
CA PRO A 158 7.02 5.69 11.51
C PRO A 158 7.07 6.77 10.44
N ARG A 159 7.70 6.48 9.29
CA ARG A 159 7.82 7.41 8.17
C ARG A 159 7.49 6.74 6.84
N ARG A 160 7.11 7.56 5.86
CA ARG A 160 6.93 7.12 4.48
C ARG A 160 8.19 6.44 3.92
N ALA A 161 9.37 6.98 4.22
CA ALA A 161 10.64 6.41 3.79
C ALA A 161 10.85 4.96 4.30
N ASP A 162 10.33 4.62 5.48
CA ASP A 162 10.43 3.25 6.01
C ASP A 162 9.53 2.27 5.23
N LEU A 163 8.38 2.75 4.75
CA LEU A 163 7.50 1.99 3.86
C LEU A 163 8.12 1.85 2.46
N GLU A 164 8.71 2.91 1.92
CA GLU A 164 9.43 2.87 0.64
C GLU A 164 10.63 1.91 0.67
N ALA A 165 11.33 1.83 1.80
CA ALA A 165 12.46 0.91 2.00
C ALA A 165 12.06 -0.57 1.87
N VAL A 166 10.78 -0.93 2.03
CA VAL A 166 10.27 -2.29 1.80
C VAL A 166 10.46 -2.73 0.35
N VAL A 167 10.38 -1.78 -0.59
CA VAL A 167 10.45 -2.03 -2.04
C VAL A 167 11.65 -1.37 -2.70
N ALA A 168 12.50 -0.67 -1.95
CA ALA A 168 13.70 -0.01 -2.46
C ALA A 168 14.73 -1.06 -2.92
N ALA A 169 15.38 -0.81 -4.06
CA ALA A 169 16.40 -1.71 -4.57
C ALA A 169 17.58 -1.80 -3.61
N ASP A 170 18.15 -2.99 -3.45
CA ASP A 170 19.45 -3.14 -2.83
C ASP A 170 20.51 -2.38 -3.64
N ASP A 171 21.63 -2.06 -3.00
CA ASP A 171 22.71 -1.30 -3.61
C ASP A 171 23.11 -1.86 -4.98
N ARG A 172 23.40 -0.94 -5.91
CA ARG A 172 23.67 -1.26 -7.32
C ARG A 172 24.72 -2.35 -7.50
N ALA A 173 25.78 -2.34 -6.70
CA ALA A 173 26.85 -3.35 -6.76
C ALA A 173 26.35 -4.78 -6.45
N ARG A 174 25.42 -4.91 -5.49
CA ARG A 174 24.80 -6.20 -5.15
C ARG A 174 23.90 -6.68 -6.29
N THR A 175 23.09 -5.79 -6.83
CA THR A 175 22.19 -6.05 -7.95
C THR A 175 22.95 -6.45 -9.22
N ASP A 176 24.06 -5.77 -9.53
CA ASP A 176 24.93 -6.08 -10.68
C ASP A 176 25.59 -7.45 -10.56
N THR A 177 26.03 -7.83 -9.35
CA THR A 177 26.58 -9.16 -9.07
C THR A 177 25.53 -10.24 -9.32
N LEU A 178 24.30 -10.02 -8.86
CA LEU A 178 23.21 -10.97 -9.04
C LEU A 178 22.79 -11.10 -10.52
N ALA A 179 22.90 -10.03 -11.32
CA ALA A 179 22.52 -10.05 -12.73
C ALA A 179 23.28 -11.10 -13.56
N ALA A 180 24.55 -11.36 -13.26
CA ALA A 180 25.31 -12.41 -13.93
C ALA A 180 24.77 -13.81 -13.60
N VAL A 181 24.43 -14.04 -12.32
CA VAL A 181 23.83 -15.30 -11.85
C VAL A 181 22.47 -15.52 -12.50
N VAL A 182 21.61 -14.49 -12.50
CA VAL A 182 20.27 -14.53 -13.11
C VAL A 182 20.33 -14.90 -14.58
N LYS A 183 21.25 -14.33 -15.36
CA LYS A 183 21.40 -14.67 -16.78
C LYS A 183 21.77 -16.14 -17.00
N ARG A 184 22.63 -16.71 -16.14
CA ARG A 184 23.00 -18.13 -16.20
C ARG A 184 21.79 -19.02 -15.87
N GLU A 185 21.13 -18.77 -14.74
CA GLU A 185 19.97 -19.56 -14.31
C GLU A 185 18.81 -19.45 -15.32
N ALA A 186 18.64 -18.29 -15.98
CA ALA A 186 17.64 -18.12 -17.03
C ALA A 186 17.89 -19.05 -18.23
N ALA A 187 19.14 -19.17 -18.67
CA ALA A 187 19.52 -20.06 -19.78
C ALA A 187 19.32 -21.54 -19.40
N GLU A 188 19.70 -21.94 -18.19
CA GLU A 188 19.48 -23.29 -17.68
C GLU A 188 17.98 -23.62 -17.58
N ARG A 189 17.19 -22.67 -17.06
CA ARG A 189 15.74 -22.80 -16.97
C ARG A 189 15.10 -22.93 -18.34
N GLU A 190 15.56 -22.17 -19.34
CA GLU A 190 15.02 -22.26 -20.71
C GLU A 190 15.19 -23.69 -21.29
N ILE A 191 16.34 -24.33 -21.06
CA ILE A 191 16.58 -25.72 -21.47
C ILE A 191 15.62 -26.67 -20.73
N ALA A 192 15.50 -26.53 -19.40
CA ALA A 192 14.60 -27.36 -18.60
C ALA A 192 13.12 -27.18 -19.00
N GLN A 193 12.72 -25.95 -19.30
CA GLN A 193 11.38 -25.60 -19.74
C GLN A 193 11.05 -26.21 -21.10
N ARG A 194 11.99 -26.22 -22.05
CA ARG A 194 11.79 -26.85 -23.37
C ARG A 194 11.67 -28.37 -23.26
N ALA A 195 12.40 -28.98 -22.32
CA ALA A 195 12.36 -30.43 -22.10
C ALA A 195 11.08 -30.90 -21.40
N ASP A 196 10.63 -30.18 -20.37
CA ASP A 196 9.45 -30.52 -19.56
C ASP A 196 8.72 -29.25 -19.09
N PRO A 197 7.86 -28.65 -19.95
CA PRO A 197 7.24 -27.36 -19.65
C PRO A 197 6.31 -27.37 -18.44
N LEU A 198 5.66 -28.49 -18.12
CA LEU A 198 4.71 -28.59 -17.01
C LEU A 198 5.42 -28.94 -15.70
N GLY A 199 6.34 -29.91 -15.73
CA GLY A 199 7.11 -30.26 -14.55
C GLY A 199 8.09 -29.16 -14.16
N CYS A 200 8.61 -28.37 -15.10
CA CYS A 200 9.39 -27.18 -14.76
C CYS A 200 8.55 -26.15 -14.00
N SER A 201 7.36 -25.78 -14.51
CA SER A 201 6.46 -24.86 -13.80
C SER A 201 6.00 -25.41 -12.44
N ARG A 202 5.74 -26.72 -12.31
CA ARG A 202 5.43 -27.35 -11.02
C ARG A 202 6.57 -27.15 -10.01
N ARG A 203 7.80 -27.53 -10.40
CA ARG A 203 8.99 -27.41 -9.53
C ARG A 203 9.24 -25.97 -9.11
N ASP A 204 9.00 -25.02 -10.02
CA ASP A 204 9.17 -23.60 -9.74
C ASP A 204 8.19 -23.09 -8.68
N VAL A 205 6.91 -23.46 -8.77
CA VAL A 205 5.91 -23.10 -7.73
C VAL A 205 6.25 -23.76 -6.39
N GLU A 206 6.62 -25.04 -6.39
CA GLU A 206 7.01 -25.76 -5.17
C GLU A 206 8.27 -25.15 -4.52
N LYS A 207 9.27 -24.76 -5.32
CA LYS A 207 10.46 -24.04 -4.85
C LYS A 207 10.10 -22.70 -4.21
N ALA A 208 9.20 -21.92 -4.82
CA ALA A 208 8.77 -20.64 -4.26
C ALA A 208 8.05 -20.83 -2.91
N MET A 209 7.19 -21.84 -2.79
CA MET A 209 6.53 -22.18 -1.52
C MET A 209 7.53 -22.59 -0.44
N ALA A 210 8.47 -23.47 -0.77
CA ALA A 210 9.51 -23.91 0.16
C ALA A 210 10.44 -22.76 0.59
N ALA A 211 10.78 -21.86 -0.34
CA ALA A 211 11.58 -20.66 -0.06
C ALA A 211 10.84 -19.69 0.88
N ALA A 212 9.53 -19.51 0.70
CA ALA A 212 8.71 -18.68 1.58
C ALA A 212 8.68 -19.24 3.01
N GLU A 213 8.49 -20.56 3.16
CA GLU A 213 8.50 -21.24 4.47
C GLU A 213 9.88 -21.11 5.16
N ARG A 214 10.97 -21.43 4.45
CA ARG A 214 12.34 -21.27 4.99
C ARG A 214 12.67 -19.83 5.39
N GLY A 215 12.22 -18.86 4.59
CA GLY A 215 12.40 -17.45 4.89
C GLY A 215 11.67 -17.01 6.16
N ALA A 216 10.47 -17.57 6.42
CA ALA A 216 9.73 -17.34 7.67
C ALA A 216 10.47 -17.88 8.90
N ASP A 217 11.26 -18.95 8.74
CA ASP A 217 12.16 -19.50 9.77
C ASP A 217 13.48 -18.72 9.90
N GLY A 218 13.63 -17.60 9.19
CA GLY A 218 14.82 -16.75 9.23
C GLY A 218 16.02 -17.30 8.43
N GLN A 219 15.81 -18.30 7.57
CA GLN A 219 16.89 -18.82 6.73
C GLN A 219 17.11 -17.92 5.50
N PRO A 220 18.34 -17.44 5.27
CA PRO A 220 18.63 -16.59 4.11
C PRO A 220 18.56 -17.40 2.80
N LEU A 221 18.18 -16.72 1.72
CA LEU A 221 18.24 -17.26 0.36
C LEU A 221 19.61 -16.98 -0.26
N SER A 222 20.17 -17.97 -0.93
CA SER A 222 21.38 -17.81 -1.73
C SER A 222 21.11 -17.06 -3.04
N ASP A 223 22.15 -16.50 -3.66
CA ASP A 223 22.08 -15.82 -4.96
C ASP A 223 21.49 -16.71 -6.05
N VAL A 224 21.80 -18.00 -6.02
CA VAL A 224 21.27 -18.99 -6.96
C VAL A 224 19.78 -19.19 -6.74
N GLU A 225 19.33 -19.31 -5.48
CA GLU A 225 17.89 -19.41 -5.18
C GLU A 225 17.14 -18.15 -5.60
N LEU A 226 17.67 -16.96 -5.30
CA LEU A 226 17.08 -15.68 -5.73
C LEU A 226 16.96 -15.63 -7.26
N ALA A 227 18.03 -16.00 -7.98
CA ALA A 227 18.05 -16.01 -9.43
C ALA A 227 17.06 -17.01 -10.03
N GLN A 228 16.99 -18.24 -9.50
CA GLN A 228 16.05 -19.26 -9.95
C GLN A 228 14.60 -18.81 -9.75
N LEU A 229 14.28 -18.24 -8.59
CA LEU A 229 12.95 -17.72 -8.29
C LEU A 229 12.61 -16.54 -9.21
N GLY A 230 13.52 -15.57 -9.38
CA GLY A 230 13.33 -14.45 -10.29
C GLY A 230 13.08 -14.89 -11.74
N CYS A 231 13.82 -15.90 -12.22
CA CYS A 231 13.59 -16.47 -13.55
C CYS A 231 12.22 -17.17 -13.65
N ALA A 232 11.82 -17.90 -12.61
CA ALA A 232 10.54 -18.60 -12.57
C ALA A 232 9.34 -17.66 -12.65
N LEU A 233 9.42 -16.48 -12.03
CA LEU A 233 8.33 -15.49 -12.04
C LEU A 233 8.02 -14.94 -13.45
N THR A 234 8.95 -15.07 -14.41
CA THR A 234 8.70 -14.66 -15.81
C THR A 234 7.79 -15.63 -16.58
N ASP A 235 7.56 -16.84 -16.07
CA ASP A 235 6.57 -17.76 -16.62
C ASP A 235 5.18 -17.41 -16.09
N VAL A 236 4.30 -16.97 -16.98
CA VAL A 236 2.92 -16.57 -16.68
C VAL A 236 2.18 -17.65 -15.90
N ARG A 237 2.39 -18.94 -16.17
CA ARG A 237 1.70 -20.01 -15.44
C ARG A 237 2.18 -20.13 -14.01
N VAL A 238 3.48 -19.96 -13.78
CA VAL A 238 4.07 -19.96 -12.43
C VAL A 238 3.56 -18.75 -11.67
N ARG A 239 3.72 -17.55 -12.22
CA ARG A 239 3.26 -16.30 -11.61
C ARG A 239 1.78 -16.33 -11.28
N ASP A 240 0.94 -16.69 -12.24
CA ASP A 240 -0.50 -16.65 -12.06
C ASP A 240 -0.97 -17.72 -11.05
N THR A 241 -0.22 -18.83 -10.91
CA THR A 241 -0.42 -19.79 -9.82
C THR A 241 -0.07 -19.19 -8.46
N LEU A 242 1.01 -18.42 -8.37
CA LEU A 242 1.52 -17.84 -7.13
C LEU A 242 0.62 -16.73 -6.55
N TYR A 243 -0.23 -16.07 -7.35
CA TYR A 243 -1.25 -15.15 -6.82
C TYR A 243 -2.19 -15.82 -5.81
N ALA A 244 -2.40 -17.14 -5.90
CA ALA A 244 -3.21 -17.87 -4.93
C ALA A 244 -2.62 -17.83 -3.50
N LEU A 245 -1.31 -17.65 -3.36
CA LEU A 245 -0.65 -17.60 -2.04
C LEU A 245 -1.09 -16.38 -1.23
N ALA A 246 -1.48 -15.28 -1.87
CA ALA A 246 -1.96 -14.07 -1.20
C ALA A 246 -3.23 -14.30 -0.35
N VAL A 247 -4.02 -15.34 -0.66
CA VAL A 247 -5.27 -15.67 0.05
C VAL A 247 -5.19 -17.00 0.83
N GLY A 248 -4.02 -17.64 0.84
CA GLY A 248 -3.77 -18.89 1.54
C GLY A 248 -3.48 -18.70 3.04
N GLU A 249 -3.53 -19.79 3.82
CA GLU A 249 -3.17 -19.76 5.25
C GLU A 249 -1.74 -19.24 5.50
N ASN A 250 -0.83 -19.38 4.53
CA ASN A 250 0.57 -18.93 4.60
C ASN A 250 0.85 -17.68 3.73
N SER A 251 -0.08 -16.72 3.68
CA SER A 251 0.08 -15.50 2.85
C SER A 251 1.25 -14.60 3.30
N GLY A 252 1.50 -14.49 4.61
CA GLY A 252 2.57 -13.65 5.16
C GLY A 252 3.99 -14.07 4.72
N PRO A 253 4.37 -15.36 4.84
CA PRO A 253 5.62 -15.87 4.30
C PRO A 253 5.82 -15.59 2.81
N ALA A 254 4.77 -15.77 1.99
CA ALA A 254 4.84 -15.49 0.55
C ALA A 254 5.05 -14.00 0.27
N GLU A 255 4.31 -13.11 0.96
CA GLU A 255 4.48 -11.66 0.87
C GLU A 255 5.93 -11.25 1.21
N SER A 256 6.49 -11.84 2.26
CA SER A 256 7.87 -11.58 2.69
C SER A 256 8.90 -12.03 1.65
N LEU A 257 8.66 -13.19 1.00
CA LEU A 257 9.48 -13.65 -0.12
C LEU A 257 9.45 -12.66 -1.29
N TRP A 258 8.27 -12.14 -1.66
CA TRP A 258 8.14 -11.15 -2.73
C TRP A 258 8.87 -9.86 -2.41
N ALA A 259 8.83 -9.39 -1.17
CA ALA A 259 9.62 -8.24 -0.74
C ALA A 259 11.13 -8.48 -0.89
N VAL A 260 11.63 -9.65 -0.48
CA VAL A 260 13.05 -10.01 -0.65
C VAL A 260 13.45 -10.02 -2.13
N LEU A 261 12.66 -10.71 -2.98
CA LEU A 261 12.92 -10.77 -4.42
C LEU A 261 12.81 -9.39 -5.08
N ALA A 262 11.80 -8.60 -4.70
CA ALA A 262 11.61 -7.25 -5.21
C ALA A 262 12.80 -6.36 -4.89
N ARG A 263 13.43 -6.47 -3.71
CA ARG A 263 14.59 -5.66 -3.35
C ARG A 263 15.87 -6.11 -4.06
N ALA A 264 16.12 -7.42 -4.10
CA ALA A 264 17.39 -8.00 -4.55
C ALA A 264 17.51 -8.16 -6.08
N LEU A 265 16.42 -8.46 -6.78
CA LEU A 265 16.50 -8.80 -8.20
C LEU A 265 16.82 -7.58 -9.08
N PRO A 266 17.66 -7.76 -10.12
CA PRO A 266 17.85 -6.76 -11.16
C PRO A 266 16.63 -6.66 -12.08
N GLU A 267 16.51 -5.53 -12.77
CA GLU A 267 15.60 -5.40 -13.91
C GLU A 267 16.02 -6.32 -15.07
N PRO A 268 15.06 -6.91 -15.82
CA PRO A 268 13.61 -6.78 -15.66
C PRO A 268 12.97 -7.76 -14.65
N TRP A 269 13.71 -8.73 -14.11
CA TRP A 269 13.16 -9.79 -13.23
C TRP A 269 12.50 -9.27 -11.95
N ARG A 270 12.95 -8.10 -11.46
CA ARG A 270 12.35 -7.37 -10.34
C ARG A 270 10.84 -7.12 -10.47
N VAL A 271 10.37 -6.84 -11.69
CA VAL A 271 9.01 -6.33 -11.94
C VAL A 271 7.95 -7.31 -11.44
N GLU A 272 8.10 -8.60 -11.75
CA GLU A 272 7.10 -9.61 -11.37
C GLU A 272 7.03 -9.82 -9.85
N ALA A 273 8.15 -9.66 -9.14
CA ALA A 273 8.18 -9.71 -7.68
C ALA A 273 7.45 -8.51 -7.06
N LEU A 274 7.64 -7.31 -7.61
CA LEU A 274 6.91 -6.10 -7.19
C LEU A 274 5.40 -6.25 -7.40
N VAL A 275 4.98 -6.84 -8.52
CA VAL A 275 3.55 -7.03 -8.82
C VAL A 275 2.93 -8.10 -7.91
N LEU A 276 3.65 -9.18 -7.59
CA LEU A 276 3.19 -10.17 -6.62
C LEU A 276 3.09 -9.58 -5.21
N LEU A 277 4.06 -8.75 -4.80
CA LEU A 277 4.02 -8.02 -3.54
C LEU A 277 2.82 -7.07 -3.50
N ALA A 278 2.60 -6.29 -4.57
CA ALA A 278 1.46 -5.40 -4.70
C ALA A 278 0.13 -6.15 -4.55
N PHE A 279 -0.01 -7.29 -5.24
CA PHE A 279 -1.21 -8.10 -5.18
C PHE A 279 -1.46 -8.63 -3.77
N SER A 280 -0.42 -9.14 -3.09
CA SER A 280 -0.52 -9.62 -1.70
C SER A 280 -0.96 -8.52 -0.73
N ALA A 281 -0.31 -7.35 -0.82
CA ALA A 281 -0.64 -6.18 -0.02
C ALA A 281 -2.09 -5.73 -0.28
N TYR A 282 -2.50 -5.63 -1.55
CA TYR A 282 -3.84 -5.20 -1.93
C TYR A 282 -4.90 -6.20 -1.45
N ALA A 283 -4.69 -7.51 -1.66
CA ALA A 283 -5.61 -8.54 -1.19
C ALA A 283 -5.80 -8.51 0.34
N ARG A 284 -4.79 -8.12 1.10
CA ARG A 284 -4.86 -7.94 2.56
C ARG A 284 -5.46 -6.59 2.99
N GLY A 285 -5.66 -5.65 2.07
CA GLY A 285 -6.19 -4.31 2.35
C GLY A 285 -5.10 -3.28 2.71
N ASP A 286 -3.84 -3.57 2.37
CA ASP A 286 -2.70 -2.67 2.56
C ASP A 286 -2.46 -1.82 1.31
N GLY A 287 -3.39 -0.89 1.06
CA GLY A 287 -3.35 0.02 -0.09
C GLY A 287 -2.02 0.79 -0.24
N PRO A 288 -1.43 1.35 0.83
CA PRO A 288 -0.17 2.08 0.75
C PRO A 288 0.99 1.23 0.22
N LEU A 289 1.20 0.03 0.76
CA LEU A 289 2.25 -0.88 0.27
C LEU A 289 1.95 -1.35 -1.16
N ALA A 290 0.67 -1.62 -1.47
CA ALA A 290 0.26 -1.98 -2.82
C ALA A 290 0.59 -0.87 -3.84
N GLY A 291 0.21 0.37 -3.55
CA GLY A 291 0.46 1.53 -4.41
C GLY A 291 1.95 1.76 -4.67
N LEU A 292 2.78 1.77 -3.61
CA LEU A 292 4.23 1.93 -3.78
C LEU A 292 4.88 0.79 -4.58
N SER A 293 4.41 -0.44 -4.38
CA SER A 293 4.88 -1.60 -5.14
C SER A 293 4.51 -1.49 -6.62
N LEU A 294 3.30 -1.03 -6.94
CA LEU A 294 2.82 -0.83 -8.32
C LEU A 294 3.54 0.33 -9.00
N GLU A 295 3.72 1.45 -8.29
CA GLU A 295 4.48 2.59 -8.79
C GLU A 295 5.92 2.18 -9.14
N ALA A 296 6.58 1.43 -8.25
CA ALA A 296 7.90 0.88 -8.51
C ALA A 296 7.91 -0.05 -9.74
N ALA A 297 6.91 -0.94 -9.86
CA ALA A 297 6.81 -1.85 -11.00
C ALA A 297 6.60 -1.10 -12.33
N LEU A 298 5.74 -0.08 -12.34
CA LEU A 298 5.41 0.72 -13.53
C LEU A 298 6.55 1.67 -13.92
N ARG A 299 7.36 2.15 -12.97
CA ARG A 299 8.61 2.87 -13.29
C ARG A 299 9.60 1.96 -14.04
N CYS A 300 9.75 0.71 -13.60
CA CYS A 300 10.59 -0.27 -14.29
C CYS A 300 10.00 -0.72 -15.64
N SER A 301 8.68 -0.88 -15.73
CA SER A 301 7.99 -1.34 -16.94
C SER A 301 6.62 -0.66 -17.10
N PRO A 302 6.56 0.50 -17.79
CA PRO A 302 5.31 1.27 -17.94
C PRO A 302 4.19 0.53 -18.67
N SER A 303 4.53 -0.46 -19.49
CA SER A 303 3.57 -1.26 -20.27
C SER A 303 3.15 -2.57 -19.58
N HIS A 304 3.54 -2.78 -18.31
CA HIS A 304 3.24 -4.01 -17.59
C HIS A 304 1.73 -4.14 -17.28
N ARG A 305 1.02 -4.96 -18.08
CA ARG A 305 -0.45 -5.07 -18.07
C ARG A 305 -1.06 -5.29 -16.68
N MET A 306 -0.53 -6.25 -15.91
CA MET A 306 -1.10 -6.56 -14.59
C MET A 306 -0.85 -5.44 -13.59
N ALA A 307 0.32 -4.78 -13.66
CA ALA A 307 0.61 -3.65 -12.79
C ALA A 307 -0.35 -2.49 -13.08
N GLY A 308 -0.54 -2.15 -14.36
CA GLY A 308 -1.49 -1.11 -14.76
C GLY A 308 -2.94 -1.41 -14.40
N MET A 309 -3.39 -2.67 -14.53
CA MET A 309 -4.73 -3.08 -14.11
C MET A 309 -4.93 -2.97 -12.58
N LEU A 310 -3.95 -3.43 -11.79
CA LEU A 310 -4.02 -3.34 -10.33
C LEU A 310 -3.93 -1.89 -9.85
N ASP A 311 -3.12 -1.06 -10.50
CA ASP A 311 -3.02 0.36 -10.20
C ASP A 311 -4.33 1.07 -10.49
N THR A 312 -4.92 0.86 -11.68
CA THR A 312 -6.25 1.39 -12.02
C THR A 312 -7.31 0.96 -11.00
N ALA A 313 -7.31 -0.32 -10.61
CA ALA A 313 -8.24 -0.83 -9.60
C ALA A 313 -8.05 -0.11 -8.25
N LEU A 314 -6.80 0.06 -7.82
CA LEU A 314 -6.45 0.75 -6.57
C LEU A 314 -6.89 2.22 -6.60
N GLN A 315 -6.58 2.95 -7.68
CA GLN A 315 -6.97 4.36 -7.85
C GLN A 315 -8.49 4.53 -7.93
N SER A 316 -9.21 3.56 -8.49
CA SER A 316 -10.68 3.55 -8.53
C SER A 316 -11.36 3.16 -7.21
N GLY A 317 -10.59 2.83 -6.17
CA GLY A 317 -11.13 2.41 -4.88
C GLY A 317 -11.76 1.01 -4.88
N LEU A 318 -11.39 0.14 -5.82
CA LEU A 318 -11.92 -1.22 -5.87
C LEU A 318 -11.59 -1.97 -4.57
N ARG A 319 -12.61 -2.54 -3.95
CA ARG A 319 -12.47 -3.19 -2.63
C ARG A 319 -11.57 -4.44 -2.70
N PRO A 320 -10.72 -4.70 -1.68
CA PRO A 320 -9.82 -5.87 -1.62
C PRO A 320 -10.50 -7.22 -1.85
N GLU A 321 -11.77 -7.36 -1.49
CA GLU A 321 -12.56 -8.59 -1.67
C GLU A 321 -12.58 -9.03 -3.13
N HIS A 322 -12.74 -8.09 -4.08
CA HIS A 322 -12.73 -8.38 -5.52
C HIS A 322 -11.33 -8.79 -6.00
N ILE A 323 -10.27 -8.22 -5.43
CA ILE A 323 -8.89 -8.64 -5.74
C ILE A 323 -8.64 -10.08 -5.29
N ARG A 324 -9.17 -10.49 -4.13
CA ARG A 324 -9.07 -11.88 -3.63
C ARG A 324 -9.78 -12.89 -4.52
N GLU A 325 -10.74 -12.48 -5.35
CA GLU A 325 -11.40 -13.36 -6.31
C GLU A 325 -10.46 -13.74 -7.46
N LEU A 326 -9.58 -12.83 -7.89
CA LEU A 326 -8.58 -13.10 -8.92
C LEU A 326 -7.64 -14.24 -8.53
N ALA A 327 -7.34 -14.36 -7.23
CA ALA A 327 -6.51 -15.42 -6.67
C ALA A 327 -7.12 -16.84 -6.84
N THR A 328 -8.44 -16.96 -7.08
CA THR A 328 -9.09 -18.25 -7.35
C THR A 328 -8.60 -18.91 -8.64
N THR A 329 -8.17 -18.11 -9.62
CA THR A 329 -7.55 -18.60 -10.85
C THR A 329 -6.26 -19.36 -10.54
N GLY A 330 -5.44 -18.87 -9.60
CA GLY A 330 -4.21 -19.55 -9.19
C GLY A 330 -4.46 -20.94 -8.59
N TYR A 331 -5.53 -21.13 -7.80
CA TYR A 331 -5.93 -22.46 -7.30
C TYR A 331 -6.37 -23.44 -8.39
N ARG A 332 -6.86 -22.93 -9.53
CA ARG A 332 -7.21 -23.75 -10.68
C ARG A 332 -5.96 -24.17 -11.44
N LEU A 333 -5.03 -23.23 -11.65
CA LEU A 333 -3.74 -23.49 -12.30
C LEU A 333 -2.89 -24.46 -11.49
N ALA A 334 -2.83 -24.31 -10.17
CA ALA A 334 -2.15 -25.25 -9.28
C ALA A 334 -2.66 -26.68 -9.46
N ARG A 335 -3.97 -26.89 -9.57
CA ARG A 335 -4.56 -28.22 -9.82
C ARG A 335 -4.13 -28.80 -11.17
N GLN A 336 -4.04 -27.97 -12.20
CA GLN A 336 -3.55 -28.39 -13.53
C GLN A 336 -2.06 -28.75 -13.52
N LEU A 337 -1.27 -28.01 -12.76
CA LEU A 337 0.14 -28.34 -12.49
C LEU A 337 0.30 -29.47 -11.48
N GLY A 338 -0.79 -29.92 -10.86
CA GLY A 338 -0.82 -30.87 -9.75
C GLY A 338 0.05 -30.45 -8.56
N VAL A 339 0.13 -29.15 -8.28
CA VAL A 339 0.73 -28.57 -7.07
C VAL A 339 -0.34 -28.49 -5.98
N ARG A 340 0.03 -28.85 -4.75
CA ARG A 340 -0.85 -28.70 -3.59
C ARG A 340 -0.59 -27.36 -2.90
N LEU A 341 -1.44 -26.38 -3.16
CA LEU A 341 -1.37 -25.09 -2.47
C LEU A 341 -1.90 -25.16 -1.02
N PRO A 342 -1.47 -24.24 -0.14
CA PRO A 342 -2.08 -24.06 1.17
C PRO A 342 -3.60 -23.80 1.05
N PRO A 343 -4.40 -24.28 2.02
CA PRO A 343 -5.84 -24.03 2.01
C PRO A 343 -6.11 -22.53 2.03
N ARG A 344 -7.20 -22.14 1.37
CA ARG A 344 -7.62 -20.74 1.31
C ARG A 344 -8.14 -20.31 2.68
N ARG A 345 -7.73 -19.14 3.15
CA ARG A 345 -8.30 -18.56 4.37
C ARG A 345 -9.78 -18.26 4.13
N VAL A 346 -10.62 -18.59 5.12
CA VAL A 346 -12.00 -18.10 5.14
C VAL A 346 -11.95 -16.67 5.64
N PHE A 347 -12.14 -15.72 4.73
CA PHE A 347 -12.33 -14.32 5.10
C PHE A 347 -13.78 -14.19 5.57
N GLY A 348 -14.01 -13.89 6.86
CA GLY A 348 -15.33 -13.48 7.31
C GLY A 348 -15.79 -12.20 6.61
N PRO A 349 -17.08 -11.80 6.70
CA PRO A 349 -17.59 -10.56 6.10
C PRO A 349 -16.87 -9.27 6.55
N PHE A 350 -15.98 -9.38 7.55
CA PHE A 350 -15.15 -8.31 8.10
C PHE A 350 -13.64 -8.63 8.06
N GLY A 351 -13.17 -9.56 7.23
CA GLY A 351 -11.75 -9.91 7.16
C GLY A 351 -11.18 -10.63 8.39
N GLN A 352 -12.03 -11.11 9.31
CA GLN A 352 -11.59 -11.85 10.49
C GLN A 352 -11.22 -13.30 10.14
N SER A 353 -10.03 -13.72 10.55
CA SER A 353 -9.63 -15.14 10.60
C SER A 353 -10.21 -15.77 11.87
N GLY A 354 -11.21 -16.62 11.72
CA GLY A 354 -11.71 -17.46 12.81
C GLY A 354 -10.83 -18.70 12.99
N ARG A 355 -10.00 -18.72 14.03
CA ARG A 355 -9.59 -19.95 14.72
C ARG A 355 -9.63 -19.70 16.22
N TRP A 356 -10.76 -20.03 16.84
CA TRP A 356 -10.82 -20.38 18.25
C TRP A 356 -11.18 -21.86 18.32
N ALA A 357 -10.19 -22.68 18.64
CA ALA A 357 -10.36 -24.06 19.08
C ALA A 357 -9.27 -24.33 20.12
N GLY A 358 -9.67 -24.55 21.36
CA GLY A 358 -8.80 -24.84 22.51
C GLY A 358 -9.11 -23.94 23.69
#